data_AF-A0A350Y9M5-F1
#
_entry.id   AF-A0A350Y9M5-F1
#
_cell.length_a   1.000
_cell.length_b   1.000
_cell.length_c   1.000
_cell.angle_alpha   90.00
_cell.angle_beta   90.00
_cell.angle_gamma   90.00
#
_symmetry.space_group_name_H-M   'P 1'
#
loop_
_entity.id
_entity.type
_entity.pdbx_description
1 polymer ?
#
loop_
_entity_poly.entity_id
_entity_poly.type
_entity_poly.pdbx_seq_one_letter_code
_entity_poly.pdbx_strand_id
1 'polypeptide(L)'
;MTNSSPQSGYTLPVFACASAIAALKWLRQPQSLNTVLLDLISPPETVEIPIDQVAGIREGMALAITHSNPGDNLDITRNTPIWAVVEWGQSDQIEQIRIVGGEGIGRRVNAEGKAAIYDYGQQLLQKNLTHLLAPNEKIQVTIILPEGRKLAERTSNAAFGIVEGLSLLGTTGISQPLSVPDQLDLYRQELQQKCQKIQVAADLVTDVTDGLLVAIETLPPTDNLSVISATSVTPSA
;
A
#
# COMPACT_ATOMS: atom_id res chain seq x y z
N MET A 1 -26.41 20.25 0.36
CA MET A 1 -25.35 19.24 0.14
C MET A 1 -24.94 18.80 1.53
N THR A 2 -25.10 17.53 1.86
CA THR A 2 -24.77 17.00 3.19
C THR A 2 -23.25 17.07 3.35
N ASN A 3 -22.77 17.97 4.21
CA ASN A 3 -21.38 18.03 4.67
C ASN A 3 -21.11 16.77 5.50
N SER A 4 -20.81 15.67 4.83
CA SER A 4 -20.27 14.48 5.46
C SER A 4 -18.75 14.62 5.45
N SER A 5 -18.11 14.52 6.60
CA SER A 5 -16.64 14.49 6.68
C SER A 5 -16.12 13.32 5.83
N PRO A 6 -15.04 13.52 5.05
CA PRO A 6 -14.49 12.47 4.20
C PRO A 6 -14.07 11.27 5.04
N GLN A 7 -14.38 10.07 4.56
CA GLN A 7 -14.17 8.82 5.27
C GLN A 7 -12.75 8.30 5.05
N SER A 8 -12.09 7.87 6.13
CA SER A 8 -10.85 7.12 6.04
C SER A 8 -11.13 5.69 5.56
N GLY A 9 -10.13 5.06 4.96
CA GLY A 9 -10.13 3.63 4.71
C GLY A 9 -8.83 3.00 5.15
N TYR A 10 -8.40 1.96 4.46
CA TYR A 10 -7.20 1.22 4.81
C TYR A 10 -6.17 1.21 3.68
N THR A 11 -4.91 1.02 4.05
CA THR A 11 -3.80 0.91 3.10
C THR A 11 -3.76 -0.48 2.46
N LEU A 12 -3.14 -0.63 1.28
CA LEU A 12 -3.02 -1.93 0.60
C LEU A 12 -2.46 -3.08 1.49
N PRO A 13 -1.44 -2.86 2.36
CA PRO A 13 -0.97 -3.89 3.28
C PRO A 13 -2.08 -4.53 4.14
N VAL A 14 -3.09 -3.77 4.54
CA VAL A 14 -4.23 -4.26 5.33
C VAL A 14 -5.03 -5.31 4.57
N PHE A 15 -5.35 -5.02 3.31
CA PHE A 15 -6.09 -5.92 2.42
C PHE A 15 -5.28 -7.15 2.03
N ALA A 16 -3.96 -7.00 1.83
CA ALA A 16 -3.06 -8.13 1.62
C ALA A 16 -3.01 -9.05 2.85
N CYS A 17 -2.94 -8.47 4.04
CA CYS A 17 -2.97 -9.21 5.30
C CYS A 17 -4.31 -9.93 5.51
N ALA A 18 -5.43 -9.24 5.26
CA ALA A 18 -6.77 -9.82 5.35
C ALA A 18 -6.93 -11.04 4.43
N SER A 19 -6.47 -10.93 3.18
CA SER A 19 -6.46 -12.06 2.24
C SER A 19 -5.62 -13.22 2.76
N ALA A 20 -4.42 -12.95 3.29
CA ALA A 20 -3.56 -14.01 3.83
C ALA A 20 -4.19 -14.72 5.04
N ILE A 21 -4.83 -13.96 5.95
CA ILE A 21 -5.57 -14.52 7.09
C ILE A 21 -6.71 -15.42 6.60
N ALA A 22 -7.49 -14.97 5.62
CA ALA A 22 -8.61 -15.73 5.08
C ALA A 22 -8.14 -17.05 4.43
N ALA A 23 -7.09 -16.98 3.61
CA ALA A 23 -6.51 -18.18 2.98
C ALA A 23 -5.97 -19.17 4.03
N LEU A 24 -5.25 -18.69 5.06
CA LEU A 24 -4.76 -19.56 6.13
C LEU A 24 -5.90 -20.18 6.96
N LYS A 25 -6.95 -19.41 7.27
CA LYS A 25 -8.13 -19.93 7.98
C LYS A 25 -8.83 -21.02 7.17
N TRP A 26 -9.01 -20.81 5.86
CA TRP A 26 -9.57 -21.82 4.97
C TRP A 26 -8.70 -23.08 4.93
N LEU A 27 -7.37 -22.91 4.85
CA LEU A 27 -6.42 -24.03 4.81
C LEU A 27 -6.53 -24.93 6.05
N ARG A 28 -6.84 -24.36 7.22
CA ARG A 28 -7.10 -25.11 8.46
C ARG A 28 -8.49 -25.73 8.50
N GLN A 29 -9.49 -24.96 8.10
CA GLN A 29 -10.88 -25.34 8.17
C GLN A 29 -11.57 -24.86 6.89
N PRO A 30 -11.76 -25.75 5.89
CA PRO A 30 -12.37 -25.40 4.62
C PRO A 30 -13.81 -24.89 4.80
N GLN A 31 -13.97 -23.58 4.91
CA GLN A 31 -15.24 -22.89 5.05
C GLN A 31 -15.18 -21.53 4.35
N SER A 32 -16.31 -21.08 3.82
CA SER A 32 -16.43 -19.73 3.27
C SER A 32 -16.23 -18.69 4.38
N LEU A 33 -15.48 -17.64 4.07
CA LEU A 33 -15.26 -16.50 4.96
C LEU A 33 -15.70 -15.24 4.23
N ASN A 34 -16.63 -14.49 4.82
CA ASN A 34 -17.11 -13.23 4.27
C ASN A 34 -16.33 -12.04 4.85
N THR A 35 -15.73 -12.21 6.03
CA THR A 35 -14.92 -11.20 6.70
C THR A 35 -13.79 -11.85 7.49
N VAL A 36 -12.76 -11.07 7.80
CA VAL A 36 -11.72 -11.42 8.75
C VAL A 36 -11.43 -10.25 9.69
N LEU A 37 -11.14 -10.57 10.94
CA LEU A 37 -10.54 -9.64 11.89
C LEU A 37 -9.02 -9.63 11.70
N LEU A 38 -8.43 -8.45 11.71
CA LEU A 38 -6.98 -8.27 11.80
C LEU A 38 -6.61 -7.16 12.77
N ASP A 39 -5.44 -7.29 13.40
CA ASP A 39 -4.88 -6.29 14.29
C ASP A 39 -3.89 -5.40 13.54
N LEU A 40 -4.22 -4.12 13.41
CA LEU A 40 -3.31 -3.10 12.92
C LEU A 40 -2.13 -2.90 13.89
N ILE A 41 -1.03 -2.34 13.38
CA ILE A 41 0.15 -1.99 14.19
C ILE A 41 0.09 -0.52 14.61
N SER A 42 -0.23 0.35 13.64
CA SER A 42 -0.36 1.79 13.83
C SER A 42 -1.59 2.26 13.05
N PRO A 43 -2.64 2.76 13.72
CA PRO A 43 -2.86 2.66 15.17
C PRO A 43 -3.05 1.18 15.61
N PRO A 44 -2.84 0.84 16.90
CA PRO A 44 -3.06 -0.51 17.39
C PRO A 44 -4.56 -0.75 17.64
N GLU A 45 -5.29 -1.13 16.59
CA GLU A 45 -6.72 -1.43 16.62
C GLU A 45 -7.04 -2.72 15.85
N THR A 46 -8.12 -3.40 16.24
CA THR A 46 -8.65 -4.55 15.51
C THR A 46 -9.70 -4.07 14.53
N VAL A 47 -9.57 -4.44 13.26
CA VAL A 47 -10.49 -4.05 12.20
C VAL A 47 -11.05 -5.27 11.49
N GLU A 48 -12.27 -5.14 10.98
CA GLU A 48 -12.94 -6.17 10.19
C GLU A 48 -12.85 -5.81 8.70
N ILE A 49 -12.30 -6.72 7.89
CA ILE A 49 -12.14 -6.55 6.45
C ILE A 49 -12.98 -7.57 5.70
N PRO A 50 -13.80 -7.15 4.72
CA PRO A 50 -14.56 -8.07 3.87
C PRO A 50 -13.63 -8.92 3.01
N ILE A 51 -14.01 -10.17 2.80
CA ILE A 51 -13.36 -11.12 1.91
C ILE A 51 -14.34 -11.41 0.78
N ASP A 52 -13.90 -11.22 -0.45
CA ASP A 52 -14.72 -11.45 -1.64
C ASP A 52 -14.85 -12.96 -1.89
N GLN A 53 -13.71 -13.67 -1.91
CA GLN A 53 -13.67 -15.10 -2.18
C GLN A 53 -12.54 -15.78 -1.40
N VAL A 54 -12.75 -17.04 -1.06
CA VAL A 54 -11.72 -17.93 -0.51
C VAL A 54 -11.96 -19.36 -0.95
N ALA A 55 -10.91 -20.05 -1.39
CA ALA A 55 -10.99 -21.43 -1.86
C ALA A 55 -9.63 -22.14 -1.77
N GLY A 56 -9.68 -23.47 -1.68
CA GLY A 56 -8.52 -24.31 -1.88
C GLY A 56 -8.15 -24.39 -3.35
N ILE A 57 -6.86 -24.29 -3.65
CA ILE A 57 -6.33 -24.53 -5.00
C ILE A 57 -5.98 -26.01 -5.15
N ARG A 58 -5.31 -26.56 -4.13
CA ARG A 58 -4.91 -27.97 -4.04
C ARG A 58 -4.70 -28.34 -2.57
N GLU A 59 -4.41 -29.60 -2.30
CA GLU A 59 -4.03 -30.02 -0.95
C GLU A 59 -2.84 -29.20 -0.43
N GLY A 60 -3.01 -28.64 0.77
CA GLY A 60 -2.00 -27.79 1.40
C GLY A 60 -1.87 -26.37 0.85
N MET A 61 -2.80 -25.91 -0.01
CA MET A 61 -2.75 -24.56 -0.60
C MET A 61 -4.14 -23.93 -0.79
N ALA A 62 -4.29 -22.68 -0.35
CA ALA A 62 -5.51 -21.90 -0.48
C ALA A 62 -5.24 -20.50 -1.04
N LEU A 63 -6.25 -19.91 -1.66
CA LEU A 63 -6.27 -18.54 -2.17
C LEU A 63 -7.43 -17.80 -1.51
N ALA A 64 -7.20 -16.54 -1.15
CA ALA A 64 -8.28 -15.61 -0.86
C ALA A 64 -8.11 -14.30 -1.62
N ILE A 65 -9.23 -13.64 -1.83
CA ILE A 65 -9.37 -12.39 -2.57
C ILE A 65 -10.13 -11.39 -1.71
N THR A 66 -9.63 -10.17 -1.62
CA THR A 66 -10.37 -9.00 -1.15
C THR A 66 -10.21 -7.85 -2.15
N HIS A 67 -10.87 -6.73 -1.90
CA HIS A 67 -10.73 -5.51 -2.69
C HIS A 67 -10.28 -4.36 -1.80
N SER A 68 -9.37 -3.54 -2.31
CA SER A 68 -8.91 -2.36 -1.59
C SER A 68 -10.03 -1.33 -1.42
N ASN A 69 -10.05 -0.72 -0.26
CA ASN A 69 -10.90 0.42 0.04
C ASN A 69 -10.13 1.47 0.86
N PRO A 70 -9.56 2.49 0.20
CA PRO A 70 -8.83 3.56 0.84
C PRO A 70 -9.73 4.71 1.35
N GLY A 71 -11.04 4.48 1.53
CA GLY A 71 -11.96 5.49 2.08
C GLY A 71 -12.37 6.48 1.02
N ASP A 72 -12.21 7.78 1.22
CA ASP A 72 -12.46 8.82 0.21
C ASP A 72 -11.18 9.37 -0.43
N ASN A 73 -10.00 8.85 -0.05
CA ASN A 73 -8.73 9.24 -0.64
C ASN A 73 -8.69 8.99 -2.17
N LEU A 74 -8.22 9.94 -2.97
CA LEU A 74 -7.95 9.73 -4.40
C LEU A 74 -6.75 8.79 -4.55
N ASP A 75 -7.05 7.50 -4.60
CA ASP A 75 -6.07 6.43 -4.64
C ASP A 75 -6.32 5.55 -5.87
N ILE A 76 -5.30 5.44 -6.72
CA ILE A 76 -5.37 4.68 -7.97
C ILE A 76 -5.62 3.18 -7.75
N THR A 77 -5.35 2.70 -6.53
CA THR A 77 -5.49 1.30 -6.19
C THR A 77 -6.88 0.95 -5.70
N ARG A 78 -7.80 1.91 -5.54
CA ARG A 78 -9.17 1.69 -5.06
C ARG A 78 -9.94 0.61 -5.83
N ASN A 79 -10.65 -0.25 -5.09
CA ASN A 79 -11.47 -1.35 -5.60
C ASN A 79 -10.69 -2.34 -6.49
N THR A 80 -9.37 -2.36 -6.38
CA THR A 80 -8.56 -3.34 -7.11
C THR A 80 -8.53 -4.64 -6.30
N PRO A 81 -8.52 -5.81 -6.95
CA PRO A 81 -8.43 -7.07 -6.25
C PRO A 81 -7.04 -7.27 -5.65
N ILE A 82 -6.98 -7.78 -4.42
CA ILE A 82 -5.76 -8.20 -3.74
C ILE A 82 -5.89 -9.66 -3.40
N TRP A 83 -4.90 -10.43 -3.82
CA TRP A 83 -4.90 -11.88 -3.71
C TRP A 83 -3.79 -12.30 -2.75
N ALA A 84 -4.07 -13.32 -1.93
CA ALA A 84 -3.04 -14.01 -1.16
C ALA A 84 -3.19 -15.52 -1.34
N VAL A 85 -2.12 -16.15 -1.80
CA VAL A 85 -1.98 -17.61 -1.80
C VAL A 85 -1.20 -18.00 -0.57
N VAL A 86 -1.76 -18.89 0.25
CA VAL A 86 -1.11 -19.46 1.42
C VAL A 86 -0.97 -20.96 1.23
N GLU A 87 0.25 -21.46 1.43
CA GLU A 87 0.54 -22.89 1.39
C GLU A 87 1.40 -23.31 2.59
N TRP A 88 1.34 -24.58 2.95
CA TRP A 88 2.26 -25.13 3.94
C TRP A 88 3.71 -25.01 3.46
N GLY A 89 4.59 -24.62 4.38
CA GLY A 89 6.00 -24.39 4.10
C GLY A 89 6.71 -25.67 3.68
N GLN A 90 7.71 -25.51 2.82
CA GLN A 90 8.53 -26.62 2.34
C GLN A 90 9.43 -27.15 3.46
N SER A 91 9.92 -28.39 3.32
CA SER A 91 10.75 -29.05 4.32
C SER A 91 12.07 -28.32 4.62
N ASP A 92 12.61 -27.60 3.64
CA ASP A 92 13.84 -26.81 3.72
C ASP A 92 13.60 -25.34 4.13
N GLN A 93 12.34 -24.91 4.27
CA GLN A 93 12.00 -23.57 4.72
C GLN A 93 12.46 -23.39 6.18
N ILE A 94 13.24 -22.35 6.45
CA ILE A 94 13.72 -22.04 7.80
C ILE A 94 12.69 -21.18 8.53
N GLU A 95 12.14 -20.18 7.85
CA GLU A 95 11.22 -19.20 8.43
C GLU A 95 9.86 -19.83 8.77
N GLN A 96 9.23 -19.39 9.86
CA GLN A 96 7.86 -19.80 10.16
C GLN A 96 6.87 -19.26 9.11
N ILE A 97 7.08 -18.02 8.67
CA ILE A 97 6.26 -17.36 7.65
C ILE A 97 7.21 -16.76 6.61
N ARG A 98 7.20 -17.33 5.41
CA ARG A 98 7.91 -16.80 4.25
C ARG A 98 6.96 -15.94 3.43
N ILE A 99 7.26 -14.65 3.29
CA ILE A 99 6.45 -13.70 2.52
C ILE A 99 7.10 -13.48 1.15
N VAL A 100 6.33 -13.68 0.08
CA VAL A 100 6.76 -13.62 -1.31
C VAL A 100 5.88 -12.65 -2.09
N GLY A 101 6.50 -11.85 -2.97
CA GLY A 101 5.78 -11.04 -3.95
C GLY A 101 5.56 -11.82 -5.25
N GLY A 102 4.30 -12.00 -5.63
CA GLY A 102 3.86 -12.60 -6.89
C GLY A 102 3.62 -11.55 -7.98
N GLU A 103 2.70 -11.86 -8.92
CA GLU A 103 2.38 -10.95 -10.03
C GLU A 103 1.90 -9.58 -9.54
N GLY A 104 2.35 -8.54 -10.24
CA GLY A 104 2.01 -7.14 -9.97
C GLY A 104 2.55 -6.56 -8.67
N ILE A 105 3.33 -7.31 -7.88
CA ILE A 105 4.19 -6.76 -6.83
C ILE A 105 5.48 -6.28 -7.48
N GLY A 106 5.84 -5.03 -7.24
CA GLY A 106 7.05 -4.42 -7.78
C GLY A 106 8.33 -5.06 -7.24
N ARG A 107 9.43 -4.89 -7.98
CA ARG A 107 10.77 -5.38 -7.60
C ARG A 107 11.76 -4.24 -7.53
N ARG A 108 12.62 -4.27 -6.50
CA ARG A 108 13.66 -3.28 -6.25
C ARG A 108 14.90 -3.60 -7.08
N VAL A 109 15.19 -2.80 -8.11
CA VAL A 109 16.38 -2.99 -8.97
C VAL A 109 17.67 -2.91 -8.14
N ASN A 110 17.74 -1.96 -7.21
CA ASN A 110 18.93 -1.72 -6.38
C ASN A 110 19.05 -2.66 -5.16
N ALA A 111 18.14 -3.63 -5.01
CA ALA A 111 18.15 -4.57 -3.88
C ALA A 111 17.91 -5.99 -4.37
N GLU A 112 18.67 -6.40 -5.39
CA GLU A 112 18.70 -7.76 -5.94
C GLU A 112 17.31 -8.29 -6.38
N GLY A 113 16.42 -7.39 -6.83
CA GLY A 113 15.08 -7.78 -7.28
C GLY A 113 14.13 -8.18 -6.14
N LYS A 114 14.44 -7.82 -4.89
CA LYS A 114 13.57 -8.06 -3.73
C LYS A 114 12.19 -7.43 -3.97
N ALA A 115 11.14 -8.17 -3.61
CA ALA A 115 9.76 -7.72 -3.71
C ALA A 115 9.57 -6.42 -2.91
N ALA A 116 8.81 -5.48 -3.47
CA ALA A 116 8.50 -4.17 -2.91
C ALA A 116 7.44 -4.26 -1.81
N ILE A 117 7.63 -5.18 -0.85
CA ILE A 117 6.81 -5.34 0.35
C ILE A 117 7.55 -4.68 1.51
N TYR A 118 7.09 -3.53 1.94
CA TYR A 118 7.78 -2.68 2.92
C TYR A 118 7.53 -3.13 4.36
N ASP A 119 8.29 -2.56 5.30
CA ASP A 119 8.38 -3.00 6.69
C ASP A 119 7.03 -3.10 7.39
N TYR A 120 6.14 -2.11 7.23
CA TYR A 120 4.80 -2.16 7.81
C TYR A 120 4.02 -3.39 7.32
N GLY A 121 4.00 -3.65 6.01
CA GLY A 121 3.30 -4.79 5.44
C GLY A 121 3.88 -6.13 5.88
N GLN A 122 5.22 -6.22 5.96
CA GLN A 122 5.87 -7.42 6.49
C GLN A 122 5.49 -7.64 7.96
N GLN A 123 5.59 -6.62 8.81
CA GLN A 123 5.23 -6.73 10.22
C GLN A 123 3.75 -7.06 10.41
N LEU A 124 2.86 -6.47 9.60
CA LEU A 124 1.41 -6.69 9.70
C LEU A 124 1.05 -8.15 9.39
N LEU A 125 1.62 -8.70 8.31
CA LEU A 125 1.48 -10.12 7.95
C LEU A 125 2.07 -11.02 9.02
N GLN A 126 3.30 -10.75 9.47
CA GLN A 126 3.97 -11.54 10.50
C GLN A 126 3.15 -11.59 11.78
N LYS A 127 2.74 -10.44 12.31
CA LYS A 127 1.94 -10.32 13.55
C LYS A 127 0.67 -11.16 13.44
N ASN A 128 -0.16 -10.91 12.43
CA ASN A 128 -1.48 -11.53 12.34
C ASN A 128 -1.44 -13.02 12.02
N LEU A 129 -0.48 -13.47 11.21
CA LEU A 129 -0.39 -14.88 10.83
C LEU A 129 0.29 -15.73 11.91
N THR A 130 1.25 -15.18 12.66
CA THR A 130 1.94 -15.93 13.74
C THR A 130 0.95 -16.42 14.79
N HIS A 131 -0.04 -15.60 15.17
CA HIS A 131 -1.08 -15.98 16.13
C HIS A 131 -1.97 -17.13 15.65
N LEU A 132 -1.99 -17.40 14.35
CA LEU A 132 -2.75 -18.46 13.72
C LEU A 132 -1.93 -19.72 13.50
N LEU A 133 -0.64 -19.75 13.84
CA LEU A 133 0.27 -20.88 13.62
C LEU A 133 0.66 -21.56 14.94
N ALA A 134 0.72 -22.88 14.92
CA ALA A 134 1.41 -23.66 15.95
C ALA A 134 2.93 -23.50 15.79
N PRO A 135 3.72 -23.73 16.86
CA PRO A 135 5.16 -23.47 16.85
C PRO A 135 5.96 -24.18 15.73
N ASN A 136 5.52 -25.35 15.29
CA ASN A 136 6.21 -26.15 14.29
C ASN A 136 5.63 -25.99 12.87
N GLU A 137 4.53 -25.25 12.72
CA GLU A 137 3.93 -25.03 11.41
C GLU A 137 4.66 -23.91 10.70
N LYS A 138 4.93 -24.15 9.42
CA LYS A 138 5.53 -23.16 8.52
C LYS A 138 4.58 -22.91 7.37
N ILE A 139 4.54 -21.69 6.87
CA ILE A 139 3.75 -21.31 5.70
C ILE A 139 4.56 -20.44 4.75
N GLN A 140 4.19 -20.49 3.48
CA GLN A 140 4.56 -19.49 2.49
C GLN A 140 3.32 -18.69 2.12
N VAL A 141 3.47 -17.36 2.07
CA VAL A 141 2.42 -16.40 1.71
C VAL A 141 2.88 -15.67 0.46
N THR A 142 2.17 -15.85 -0.65
CA THR A 142 2.41 -15.12 -1.89
C THR A 142 1.34 -14.06 -2.08
N ILE A 143 1.73 -12.79 -2.06
CA ILE A 143 0.83 -11.66 -2.31
C ILE A 143 0.84 -11.34 -3.80
N ILE A 144 -0.35 -11.20 -4.39
CA ILE A 144 -0.55 -10.94 -5.81
C ILE A 144 -1.47 -9.73 -5.96
N LEU A 145 -1.09 -8.81 -6.84
CA LEU A 145 -1.89 -7.66 -7.26
C LEU A 145 -2.15 -7.81 -8.76
N PRO A 146 -3.24 -8.44 -9.21
CA PRO A 146 -3.45 -8.75 -10.64
C PRO A 146 -3.34 -7.53 -11.57
N GLU A 147 -3.75 -6.35 -11.07
CA GLU A 147 -3.68 -5.10 -11.83
C GLU A 147 -2.39 -4.30 -11.56
N GLY A 148 -1.52 -4.79 -10.67
CA GLY A 148 -0.39 -4.04 -10.13
C GLY A 148 0.60 -3.58 -11.20
N ARG A 149 0.91 -4.40 -12.21
CA ARG A 149 1.80 -4.00 -13.31
C ARG A 149 1.25 -2.79 -14.07
N LYS A 150 -0.01 -2.87 -14.50
CA LYS A 150 -0.71 -1.81 -15.23
C LYS A 150 -0.85 -0.53 -14.40
N LEU A 151 -1.14 -0.67 -13.12
CA LEU A 151 -1.29 0.49 -12.22
C LEU A 151 0.05 1.17 -11.93
N ALA A 152 1.14 0.40 -11.83
CA ALA A 152 2.47 0.93 -11.59
C ALA A 152 2.99 1.83 -12.71
N GLU A 153 2.55 1.63 -13.96
CA GLU A 153 2.86 2.53 -15.08
C GLU A 153 2.31 3.95 -14.88
N ARG A 154 1.34 4.11 -13.97
CA ARG A 154 0.69 5.38 -13.65
C ARG A 154 1.14 5.94 -12.29
N THR A 155 2.25 5.44 -11.74
CA THR A 155 2.84 5.92 -10.49
C THR A 155 4.30 6.31 -10.68
N SER A 156 4.87 6.99 -9.68
CA SER A 156 6.30 7.34 -9.67
C SER A 156 7.21 6.18 -9.23
N ASN A 157 6.70 4.95 -9.09
CA ASN A 157 7.45 3.79 -8.58
C ASN A 157 8.75 3.54 -9.36
N ALA A 158 8.71 3.66 -10.69
CA ALA A 158 9.89 3.47 -11.53
C ALA A 158 11.02 4.47 -11.21
N ALA A 159 10.67 5.72 -10.87
CA ALA A 159 11.64 6.73 -10.46
C ALA A 159 12.36 6.37 -9.14
N PHE A 160 11.72 5.55 -8.29
CA PHE A 160 12.31 5.04 -7.05
C PHE A 160 12.96 3.65 -7.23
N GLY A 161 13.14 3.19 -8.46
CA GLY A 161 13.77 1.89 -8.76
C GLY A 161 12.88 0.68 -8.47
N ILE A 162 11.56 0.88 -8.41
CA ILE A 162 10.55 -0.19 -8.32
C ILE A 162 9.98 -0.46 -9.71
N VAL A 163 10.20 -1.65 -10.23
CA VAL A 163 9.77 -2.07 -11.56
C VAL A 163 8.78 -3.23 -11.50
N GLU A 164 8.08 -3.50 -12.61
CA GLU A 164 7.19 -4.66 -12.81
C GLU A 164 5.90 -4.71 -11.96
N GLY A 165 5.66 -3.75 -11.07
CA GLY A 165 4.47 -3.75 -10.23
C GLY A 165 4.41 -2.65 -9.18
N LEU A 166 3.36 -2.71 -8.35
CA LEU A 166 3.12 -1.78 -7.25
C LEU A 166 3.92 -2.19 -6.00
N SER A 167 4.28 -1.20 -5.21
CA SER A 167 4.78 -1.41 -3.85
C SER A 167 3.63 -1.69 -2.90
N LEU A 168 3.77 -2.70 -2.04
CA LEU A 168 2.94 -2.86 -0.84
C LEU A 168 3.49 -1.92 0.25
N LEU A 169 3.28 -0.63 0.03
CA LEU A 169 3.75 0.48 0.85
C LEU A 169 2.68 0.87 1.89
N GLY A 170 3.14 1.29 3.06
CA GLY A 170 2.34 1.95 4.09
C GLY A 170 3.23 2.19 5.31
N THR A 171 2.99 3.27 6.03
CA THR A 171 3.58 3.51 7.36
C THR A 171 2.58 3.20 8.48
N THR A 172 1.29 3.25 8.15
CA THR A 172 0.16 2.94 9.02
C THR A 172 -0.88 2.08 8.29
N GLY A 173 -1.87 1.59 9.02
CA GLY A 173 -2.96 0.81 8.45
C GLY A 173 -4.06 1.65 7.82
N ILE A 174 -4.09 2.95 8.12
CA ILE A 174 -5.18 3.85 7.77
C ILE A 174 -4.81 4.68 6.53
N SER A 175 -5.68 4.67 5.54
CA SER A 175 -5.64 5.61 4.42
C SER A 175 -6.47 6.83 4.81
N GLN A 176 -5.78 7.93 5.12
CA GLN A 176 -6.42 9.19 5.43
C GLN A 176 -6.86 9.88 4.13
N PRO A 177 -8.02 10.55 4.11
CA PRO A 177 -8.54 11.22 2.91
C PRO A 177 -7.83 12.58 2.69
N LEU A 178 -6.51 12.57 2.50
CA LEU A 178 -5.70 13.78 2.38
C LEU A 178 -5.80 14.43 1.00
N SER A 179 -6.22 13.66 -0.01
CA SER A 179 -6.32 14.10 -1.40
C SER A 179 -7.76 14.39 -1.85
N VAL A 180 -8.71 14.54 -0.92
CA VAL A 180 -10.06 15.02 -1.26
C VAL A 180 -10.00 16.50 -1.67
N PRO A 181 -10.84 16.96 -2.61
CA PRO A 181 -10.78 18.33 -3.15
C PRO A 181 -10.76 19.41 -2.06
N ASP A 182 -11.67 19.32 -1.09
CA ASP A 182 -11.79 20.32 -0.01
C ASP A 182 -10.52 20.39 0.86
N GLN A 183 -9.87 19.24 1.12
CA GLN A 183 -8.64 19.18 1.92
C GLN A 183 -7.44 19.73 1.16
N LEU A 184 -7.36 19.47 -0.15
CA LEU A 184 -6.34 20.05 -1.02
C LEU A 184 -6.44 21.57 -1.06
N ASP A 185 -7.66 22.12 -1.13
CA ASP A 185 -7.90 23.55 -1.09
C ASP A 185 -7.46 24.17 0.25
N LEU A 186 -7.72 23.49 1.36
CA LEU A 186 -7.25 23.92 2.68
C LEU A 186 -5.72 23.93 2.76
N TYR A 187 -5.04 22.88 2.29
CA TYR A 187 -3.57 22.86 2.25
C TYR A 187 -2.99 23.96 1.36
N ARG A 188 -3.62 24.23 0.21
CA ARG A 188 -3.23 25.32 -0.67
C ARG A 188 -3.36 26.67 0.02
N GLN A 189 -4.46 26.93 0.72
CA GLN A 189 -4.65 28.16 1.48
C GLN A 189 -3.62 28.31 2.61
N GLU A 190 -3.35 27.24 3.35
CA GLU A 190 -2.36 27.24 4.42
C GLU A 190 -0.94 27.51 3.89
N LEU A 191 -0.57 26.88 2.77
CA LEU A 191 0.68 27.14 2.06
C LEU A 191 0.80 28.60 1.64
N GLN A 192 -0.25 29.16 1.03
CA GLN A 192 -0.25 30.56 0.59
C GLN A 192 -0.06 31.52 1.77
N GLN A 193 -0.74 31.27 2.90
CA GLN A 193 -0.57 32.08 4.12
C GLN A 193 0.83 31.96 4.72
N LYS A 194 1.43 30.75 4.71
CA LYS A 194 2.80 30.53 5.19
C LYS A 194 3.82 31.21 4.27
N CYS A 195 3.65 31.13 2.96
CA CYS A 195 4.52 31.79 1.99
C CYS A 195 4.44 33.32 2.07
N GLN A 196 3.25 33.90 2.31
CA GLN A 196 3.12 35.35 2.51
C GLN A 196 3.88 35.87 3.75
N LYS A 197 4.12 35.01 4.75
CA LYS A 197 4.90 35.34 5.95
C LYS A 197 6.40 35.13 5.75
N ILE A 198 6.82 34.43 4.69
CA ILE A 198 8.22 34.13 4.37
C ILE A 198 8.61 35.01 3.17
N GLN A 199 9.37 36.07 3.44
CA GLN A 199 9.82 37.03 2.43
C GLN A 199 11.05 36.51 1.68
N VAL A 200 10.95 35.36 1.00
CA VAL A 200 12.04 34.80 0.17
C VAL A 200 11.46 34.13 -1.07
N ALA A 201 12.00 34.47 -2.24
CA ALA A 201 11.74 33.77 -3.49
C ALA A 201 12.35 32.35 -3.39
N ALA A 202 11.50 31.35 -3.14
CA ALA A 202 11.90 29.94 -3.13
C ALA A 202 10.80 29.12 -3.82
N ASP A 203 11.21 28.21 -4.70
CA ASP A 203 10.30 27.20 -5.25
C ASP A 203 10.00 26.17 -4.15
N LEU A 204 8.73 26.10 -3.72
CA LEU A 204 8.27 25.11 -2.75
C LEU A 204 7.88 23.82 -3.48
N VAL A 205 8.56 22.73 -3.18
CA VAL A 205 8.09 21.38 -3.49
C VAL A 205 7.37 20.83 -2.25
N THR A 206 6.11 20.45 -2.40
CA THR A 206 5.29 19.90 -1.31
C THR A 206 4.90 18.46 -1.60
N ASP A 207 5.23 17.54 -0.70
CA ASP A 207 4.69 16.19 -0.68
C ASP A 207 3.36 16.20 0.10
N VAL A 208 2.29 15.69 -0.51
CA VAL A 208 0.92 15.70 0.05
C VAL A 208 0.67 14.46 0.93
N THR A 209 1.59 13.49 0.94
CA THR A 209 1.33 12.18 1.54
C THR A 209 1.66 12.05 3.03
N ASP A 210 2.53 12.89 3.60
CA ASP A 210 2.95 12.82 5.03
C ASP A 210 2.69 14.12 5.82
N GLY A 211 1.78 14.96 5.32
CA GLY A 211 1.63 16.33 5.82
C GLY A 211 2.68 17.26 5.24
N LEU A 212 2.42 18.56 5.38
CA LEU A 212 3.10 19.64 4.67
C LEU A 212 4.57 19.81 5.13
N LEU A 213 5.49 18.96 4.67
CA LEU A 213 6.93 19.19 4.81
C LEU A 213 7.37 20.16 3.72
N VAL A 214 7.68 21.40 4.13
CA VAL A 214 8.24 22.43 3.25
C VAL A 214 9.75 22.23 3.19
N ALA A 215 10.26 21.71 2.07
CA ALA A 215 11.67 21.77 1.74
C ALA A 215 11.96 23.10 1.03
N ILE A 216 12.93 23.87 1.53
CA ILE A 216 13.40 25.12 0.91
C ILE A 216 14.71 24.79 0.19
N GLU A 217 14.67 24.66 -1.13
CA GLU A 217 15.89 24.68 -1.95
C GLU A 217 16.19 26.11 -2.40
N THR A 218 17.45 26.54 -2.23
CA THR A 218 17.90 27.87 -2.66
C THR A 218 18.54 27.75 -4.04
N LEU A 219 17.78 28.09 -5.08
CA LEU A 219 18.34 28.34 -6.41
C LEU A 219 18.79 29.81 -6.53
N PRO A 220 19.88 30.11 -7.26
CA PRO A 220 20.28 31.49 -7.50
C PRO A 220 19.19 32.21 -8.33
N PRO A 221 19.00 33.53 -8.13
CA PRO A 221 17.93 34.27 -8.76
C PRO A 221 18.10 34.24 -10.27
N THR A 222 17.19 33.59 -10.97
CA THR A 222 17.05 33.74 -12.42
C THR A 222 15.63 34.21 -12.72
N ASP A 223 15.54 35.26 -13.54
CA ASP A 223 14.36 36.10 -13.78
C ASP A 223 13.22 35.41 -14.57
N ASN A 224 13.04 34.10 -14.47
CA ASN A 224 11.92 33.41 -15.13
C ASN A 224 11.36 32.29 -14.25
N LEU A 225 10.34 32.64 -13.46
CA LEU A 225 9.42 31.68 -12.85
C LEU A 225 8.66 30.95 -13.97
N SER A 226 9.09 29.73 -14.28
CA SER A 226 8.27 28.78 -15.04
C SER A 226 7.59 27.84 -14.06
N VAL A 227 6.26 27.81 -14.08
CA VAL A 227 5.49 26.78 -13.39
C VAL A 227 5.81 25.46 -14.08
N ILE A 228 6.68 24.66 -13.49
CA ILE A 228 6.91 23.29 -13.96
C ILE A 228 5.69 22.47 -13.50
N SER A 229 4.66 22.41 -14.34
CA SER A 229 3.72 21.29 -14.25
C SER A 229 4.51 20.03 -14.53
N ALA A 230 4.47 19.05 -13.63
CA ALA A 230 5.00 17.72 -13.90
C ALA A 230 4.14 17.01 -14.96
N THR A 231 4.25 17.44 -16.22
CA THR A 231 3.78 16.74 -17.39
C THR A 231 4.92 15.86 -17.90
N SER A 232 4.71 14.54 -17.78
CA SER A 232 5.30 13.46 -18.57
C SER A 232 6.64 13.77 -19.28
N VAL A 233 7.74 13.31 -18.68
CA VAL A 233 8.99 13.13 -19.42
C VAL A 233 8.81 11.94 -20.36
N THR A 234 8.50 12.21 -21.62
CA THR A 234 8.70 11.24 -22.72
C THR A 234 10.19 11.16 -23.04
N PRO A 235 10.81 9.98 -23.17
CA PRO A 235 12.17 9.87 -23.66
C PRO A 235 12.14 9.95 -25.20
N SER A 236 13.02 10.78 -25.78
CA SER A 236 13.32 10.71 -27.22
C SER A 236 14.81 10.49 -27.44
N ALA A 237 15.08 9.41 -28.21
CA ALA A 237 16.32 8.95 -28.85
C ALA A 237 17.43 8.40 -27.94
#